data_AF-A0A8J2T728-F1
#
_entry.id   AF-A0A8J2T728-F1
#
_cell.length_a   1.000
_cell.length_b   1.000
_cell.length_c   1.000
_cell.angle_alpha   90.00
_cell.angle_beta   90.00
_cell.angle_gamma   90.00
#
_symmetry.space_group_name_H-M   'P 1'
#
loop_
_entity.id
_entity.type
_entity.pdbx_description
1 polymer ?
#
loop_
_entity_poly.entity_id
_entity_poly.type
_entity_poly.pdbx_seq_one_letter_code
_entity_poly.pdbx_strand_id
1 'polypeptide(L)'
;MGKGAAKYGFKSGVLPTTRSILKNPTLKQETLLEKARAPKPKGVTGIGYAEGAMHPKGSHRDSEPVKFIDVEQLIQNTVSTPQSVRPLNSKQQEEKLRKAELRRHYLSEAFRNEEERLLREEQMLKKKEQMMEEQRSREVALLDQIKSSDLTVPTLERILDEPLMRRRTKDEKELLDMKRKHNRKLMEFKNKENKLEKLVNLYHVSDEFIVTEKQLLQKVEEAFNNEGSDVLRTKLGMGISRIRSRNEGNIGDALFGTVGGGEYIGFPLIKEYLSGEMKDFAQEVEARSKQIMEEKKNDSETIL
;
A
#
# COMPACT_ATOMS: atom_id res chain seq x y z
N MET A 1 -28.50 30.57 -34.77
CA MET A 1 -28.41 29.10 -34.60
C MET A 1 -28.16 28.79 -33.13
N GLY A 2 -28.81 27.76 -32.57
CA GLY A 2 -28.67 27.44 -31.14
C GLY A 2 -27.29 26.85 -30.81
N LYS A 3 -26.74 27.21 -29.63
CA LYS A 3 -25.44 26.73 -29.11
C LYS A 3 -25.28 25.20 -29.13
N GLY A 4 -26.38 24.44 -29.04
CA GLY A 4 -26.37 22.97 -29.06
C GLY A 4 -26.31 22.32 -30.45
N ALA A 5 -26.46 23.07 -31.54
CA ALA A 5 -26.54 22.51 -32.89
C ALA A 5 -25.21 21.90 -33.36
N ALA A 6 -24.07 22.39 -32.84
CA ALA A 6 -22.74 21.88 -33.20
C ALA A 6 -22.57 20.38 -32.90
N LYS A 7 -23.20 19.87 -31.83
CA LYS A 7 -23.17 18.43 -31.48
C LYS A 7 -23.80 17.55 -32.56
N TYR A 8 -24.71 18.09 -33.35
CA TYR A 8 -25.48 17.38 -34.39
C TYR A 8 -25.08 17.81 -35.80
N GLY A 9 -23.85 18.33 -35.97
CA GLY A 9 -23.35 18.79 -37.27
C GLY A 9 -24.04 20.06 -37.78
N PHE A 10 -24.36 20.99 -36.87
CA PHE A 10 -24.99 22.29 -37.18
C PHE A 10 -26.38 22.19 -37.84
N LYS A 11 -27.06 21.04 -37.72
CA LYS A 11 -28.42 20.85 -38.21
C LYS A 11 -29.43 21.46 -37.24
N SER A 12 -30.28 22.37 -37.74
CA SER A 12 -31.39 22.95 -36.97
C SER A 12 -32.63 22.05 -37.09
N GLY A 13 -33.18 21.62 -35.95
CA GLY A 13 -34.33 20.72 -35.89
C GLY A 13 -33.94 19.27 -35.63
N VAL A 14 -34.89 18.48 -35.12
CA VAL A 14 -34.69 17.07 -34.77
C VAL A 14 -35.68 16.24 -35.58
N LEU A 15 -35.16 15.28 -36.36
CA LEU A 15 -35.99 14.27 -37.00
C LEU A 15 -36.39 13.20 -35.97
N PRO A 16 -37.57 12.57 -36.11
CA PRO A 16 -37.90 11.41 -35.30
C PRO A 16 -36.89 10.29 -35.53
N THR A 17 -36.71 9.44 -34.51
CA THR A 17 -35.80 8.29 -34.60
C THR A 17 -36.25 7.35 -35.72
N THR A 18 -35.31 6.89 -36.54
CA THR A 18 -35.58 5.93 -37.61
C THR A 18 -36.09 4.62 -37.01
N ARG A 19 -37.26 4.17 -37.47
CA ARG A 19 -37.86 2.91 -37.00
C ARG A 19 -37.17 1.75 -37.71
N SER A 20 -36.47 0.90 -36.95
CA SER A 20 -35.85 -0.32 -37.51
C SER A 20 -36.88 -1.24 -38.17
N ILE A 21 -36.53 -1.84 -39.32
CA ILE A 21 -37.41 -2.78 -40.03
C ILE A 21 -37.46 -4.10 -39.26
N LEU A 22 -36.29 -4.69 -38.99
CA LEU A 22 -36.14 -5.85 -38.11
C LEU A 22 -35.95 -5.38 -36.66
N LYS A 23 -36.74 -5.93 -35.74
CA LYS A 23 -36.75 -5.50 -34.32
C LYS A 23 -35.78 -6.26 -33.43
N ASN A 24 -35.49 -7.51 -33.78
CA ASN A 24 -34.54 -8.37 -33.09
C ASN A 24 -33.43 -8.79 -34.07
N PRO A 25 -32.27 -9.22 -33.57
CA PRO A 25 -31.20 -9.73 -34.42
C PRO A 25 -31.63 -10.97 -35.21
N THR A 26 -31.02 -11.18 -36.37
CA THR A 26 -31.29 -12.34 -37.22
C THR A 26 -30.36 -13.50 -36.90
N LEU A 27 -30.76 -14.72 -37.26
CA LEU A 27 -29.92 -15.92 -37.09
C LEU A 27 -28.62 -15.85 -37.89
N LYS A 28 -28.60 -15.15 -39.03
CA LYS A 28 -27.40 -14.99 -39.86
C LYS A 28 -26.33 -14.07 -39.24
N GLN A 29 -26.68 -13.29 -38.21
CA GLN A 29 -25.72 -12.46 -37.46
C GLN A 29 -24.95 -13.32 -36.45
N GLU A 30 -24.01 -14.12 -36.96
CA GLU A 30 -23.26 -15.12 -36.20
C GLU A 30 -22.52 -14.53 -34.99
N THR A 31 -21.93 -13.34 -35.12
CA THR A 31 -21.19 -12.71 -33.99
C THR A 31 -22.08 -12.38 -32.80
N LEU A 32 -23.29 -11.88 -33.06
CA LEU A 32 -24.26 -11.59 -32.01
C LEU A 32 -24.79 -12.88 -31.39
N LEU A 33 -24.99 -13.91 -32.21
CA LEU A 33 -25.41 -15.23 -31.77
C LEU A 33 -24.37 -15.89 -30.85
N GLU A 34 -23.10 -15.88 -31.25
CA GLU A 34 -21.97 -16.38 -30.46
C GLU A 34 -21.83 -15.60 -29.16
N LYS A 35 -21.90 -14.26 -29.22
CA LYS A 35 -21.83 -13.41 -28.03
C LYS A 35 -22.98 -13.66 -27.04
N ALA A 36 -24.18 -13.93 -27.55
CA ALA A 36 -25.35 -14.24 -26.72
C ALA A 36 -25.24 -15.62 -26.06
N ARG A 37 -24.61 -16.58 -26.75
CA ARG A 37 -24.38 -17.96 -26.24
C ARG A 37 -23.14 -18.08 -25.35
N ALA A 38 -22.21 -17.14 -25.45
CA ALA A 38 -20.97 -17.15 -24.67
C ALA A 38 -21.27 -17.14 -23.15
N PRO A 39 -20.48 -17.89 -22.35
CA PRO A 39 -20.65 -17.89 -20.91
C PRO A 39 -20.43 -16.49 -20.34
N LYS A 40 -21.39 -16.02 -19.54
CA LYS A 40 -21.32 -14.69 -18.93
C LYS A 40 -20.18 -14.62 -17.92
N PRO A 41 -19.35 -13.57 -17.93
CA PRO A 41 -18.24 -13.44 -16.99
C PRO A 41 -18.73 -13.40 -15.54
N LYS A 42 -17.89 -13.85 -14.61
CA LYS A 42 -18.09 -13.80 -13.16
C LYS A 42 -16.97 -12.98 -12.51
N GLY A 43 -17.22 -12.43 -11.31
CA GLY A 43 -16.26 -11.59 -10.59
C GLY A 43 -16.54 -10.09 -10.72
N VAL A 44 -15.49 -9.26 -10.76
CA VAL A 44 -15.60 -7.78 -10.70
C VAL A 44 -16.38 -7.20 -11.89
N THR A 45 -16.19 -7.76 -13.09
CA THR A 45 -16.92 -7.40 -14.31
C THR A 45 -18.02 -8.41 -14.63
N GLY A 46 -18.51 -9.13 -13.62
CA GLY A 46 -19.44 -10.23 -13.79
C GLY A 46 -20.87 -9.80 -14.10
N ILE A 47 -21.61 -10.67 -14.80
CA ILE A 47 -23.04 -10.49 -15.11
C ILE A 47 -23.85 -11.61 -14.46
N GLY A 48 -24.94 -11.23 -13.79
CA GLY A 48 -25.86 -12.14 -13.10
C GLY A 48 -25.37 -12.56 -11.71
N TYR A 49 -26.04 -13.56 -11.13
CA TYR A 49 -25.71 -14.04 -9.79
C TYR A 49 -24.42 -14.88 -9.78
N ALA A 50 -23.66 -14.78 -8.68
CA ALA A 50 -22.51 -15.64 -8.39
C ALA A 50 -22.98 -17.08 -8.13
N GLU A 51 -22.10 -18.05 -8.35
CA GLU A 51 -22.38 -19.45 -8.05
C GLU A 51 -22.66 -19.64 -6.55
N GLY A 52 -23.68 -20.43 -6.20
CA GLY A 52 -24.12 -20.63 -4.82
C GLY A 52 -24.90 -19.47 -4.18
N ALA A 53 -24.84 -18.25 -4.72
CA ALA A 53 -25.62 -17.13 -4.21
C ALA A 53 -27.12 -17.32 -4.56
N MET A 54 -28.00 -17.29 -3.56
CA MET A 54 -29.45 -17.36 -3.80
C MET A 54 -29.94 -16.10 -4.52
N HIS A 55 -30.99 -16.26 -5.33
CA HIS A 55 -31.72 -15.13 -5.91
C HIS A 55 -33.05 -14.91 -5.17
N PRO A 56 -33.65 -13.72 -5.23
CA PRO A 56 -34.94 -13.44 -4.61
C PRO A 56 -36.04 -14.40 -5.04
N LYS A 57 -36.94 -14.73 -4.11
CA LYS A 57 -38.11 -15.57 -4.38
C LYS A 57 -39.07 -14.82 -5.33
N GLY A 58 -39.46 -15.48 -6.42
CA GLY A 58 -40.36 -14.90 -7.44
C GLY A 58 -39.65 -14.13 -8.55
N SER A 59 -38.33 -13.94 -8.49
CA SER A 59 -37.54 -13.41 -9.60
C SER A 59 -36.84 -14.53 -10.37
N HIS A 60 -36.68 -14.36 -11.69
CA HIS A 60 -35.80 -15.21 -12.47
C HIS A 60 -34.33 -14.90 -12.16
N ARG A 61 -33.51 -15.96 -12.05
CA ARG A 61 -32.07 -15.84 -11.83
C ARG A 61 -31.36 -15.29 -13.06
N ASP A 62 -31.72 -15.82 -14.22
CA ASP A 62 -31.10 -15.48 -15.49
C ASP A 62 -32.00 -14.53 -16.28
N SER A 63 -31.36 -13.67 -17.07
CA SER A 63 -32.06 -12.81 -18.03
C SER A 63 -32.72 -13.66 -19.11
N GLU A 64 -33.87 -13.22 -19.61
CA GLU A 64 -34.51 -13.86 -20.76
C GLU A 64 -33.55 -13.96 -21.95
N PRO A 65 -33.55 -15.10 -22.67
CA PRO A 65 -32.71 -15.26 -23.85
C PRO A 65 -33.18 -14.33 -24.97
N VAL A 66 -32.22 -13.77 -25.71
CA VAL A 66 -32.51 -12.94 -26.88
C VAL A 66 -33.16 -13.81 -27.96
N LYS A 67 -34.31 -13.35 -28.50
CA LYS A 67 -35.04 -14.05 -29.56
C LYS A 67 -34.44 -13.69 -30.92
N PHE A 68 -33.70 -14.61 -31.52
CA PHE A 68 -33.19 -14.45 -32.87
C PHE A 68 -34.28 -14.78 -33.89
N ILE A 69 -34.38 -13.95 -34.93
CA ILE A 69 -35.38 -14.09 -35.99
C ILE A 69 -34.77 -14.86 -37.16
N ASP A 70 -35.49 -15.88 -37.64
CA ASP A 70 -35.31 -16.39 -39.00
C ASP A 70 -36.16 -15.54 -39.95
N VAL A 71 -35.49 -14.83 -40.87
CA VAL A 71 -36.14 -13.88 -41.76
C VAL A 71 -37.12 -14.57 -42.70
N GLU A 72 -36.78 -15.77 -43.21
CA GLU A 72 -37.65 -16.48 -44.14
C GLU A 72 -38.90 -17.03 -43.43
N GLN A 73 -38.77 -17.52 -42.19
CA GLN A 73 -39.94 -17.90 -41.38
C GLN A 73 -40.81 -16.69 -41.04
N LEU A 74 -40.19 -15.54 -40.75
CA LEU A 74 -40.93 -14.31 -40.48
C LEU A 74 -41.71 -13.87 -41.72
N ILE A 75 -41.11 -13.94 -42.91
CA ILE A 75 -41.78 -13.66 -44.18
C ILE A 75 -42.95 -14.63 -44.38
N GLN A 76 -42.75 -15.94 -44.18
CA GLN A 76 -43.84 -16.91 -44.31
C GLN A 76 -45.03 -16.60 -43.39
N ASN A 77 -44.75 -16.20 -42.14
CA ASN A 77 -45.78 -15.91 -41.15
C ASN A 77 -46.51 -14.58 -41.39
N THR A 78 -45.81 -13.56 -41.88
CA THR A 78 -46.36 -12.20 -42.06
C THR A 78 -46.91 -11.97 -43.48
N VAL A 79 -46.33 -12.64 -44.46
CA VAL A 79 -46.57 -12.51 -45.91
C VAL A 79 -47.06 -13.85 -46.45
N SER A 80 -48.03 -14.47 -45.77
CA SER A 80 -48.58 -15.75 -46.21
C SER A 80 -49.23 -15.62 -47.59
N THR A 81 -48.89 -16.51 -48.51
CA THR A 81 -49.57 -16.62 -49.80
C THR A 81 -51.00 -17.15 -49.60
N PRO A 82 -51.97 -16.73 -50.43
CA PRO A 82 -53.35 -17.19 -50.29
C PRO A 82 -53.43 -18.70 -50.56
N GLN A 83 -54.04 -19.45 -49.64
CA GLN A 83 -54.18 -20.90 -49.73
C GLN A 83 -55.04 -21.36 -50.93
N SER A 84 -55.95 -20.52 -51.40
CA SER A 84 -56.79 -20.78 -52.57
C SER A 84 -56.96 -19.49 -53.38
N VAL A 85 -56.52 -19.51 -54.63
CA VAL A 85 -56.76 -18.43 -55.59
C VAL A 85 -58.13 -18.66 -56.19
N ARG A 86 -59.16 -18.07 -55.57
CA ARG A 86 -60.53 -18.10 -56.10
C ARG A 86 -60.63 -17.27 -57.38
N PRO A 87 -61.48 -17.64 -58.35
CA PRO A 87 -61.72 -16.81 -59.53
C PRO A 87 -62.24 -15.43 -59.11
N LEU A 88 -61.64 -14.39 -59.70
CA LEU A 88 -61.94 -12.99 -59.41
C LEU A 88 -63.19 -12.59 -60.18
N ASN A 89 -64.28 -12.30 -59.47
CA ASN A 89 -65.58 -12.03 -60.09
C ASN A 89 -65.86 -10.52 -60.27
N SER A 90 -65.01 -9.63 -59.72
CA SER A 90 -65.21 -8.18 -59.74
C SER A 90 -63.88 -7.43 -59.81
N LYS A 91 -63.85 -6.32 -60.57
CA LYS A 91 -62.69 -5.41 -60.68
C LYS A 91 -62.17 -4.94 -59.32
N GLN A 92 -63.05 -4.73 -58.35
CA GLN A 92 -62.64 -4.34 -56.99
C GLN A 92 -61.88 -5.45 -56.26
N GLN A 93 -62.21 -6.71 -56.53
CA GLN A 93 -61.49 -7.86 -55.96
C GLN A 93 -60.10 -7.98 -56.59
N GLU A 94 -59.99 -7.74 -57.90
CA GLU A 94 -58.70 -7.71 -58.61
C GLU A 94 -57.78 -6.64 -58.05
N GLU A 95 -58.28 -5.41 -57.84
CA GLU A 95 -57.48 -4.33 -57.24
C GLU A 95 -57.03 -4.64 -55.82
N LYS A 96 -57.90 -5.25 -54.99
CA LYS A 96 -57.54 -5.66 -53.63
C LYS A 96 -56.45 -6.73 -53.65
N LEU A 97 -56.56 -7.70 -54.56
CA LEU A 97 -55.57 -8.76 -54.73
C LEU A 97 -54.23 -8.18 -55.20
N ARG A 98 -54.23 -7.30 -56.22
CA ARG A 98 -53.01 -6.59 -56.68
C ARG A 98 -52.36 -5.78 -55.56
N LYS A 99 -53.14 -5.03 -54.78
CA LYS A 99 -52.62 -4.28 -53.62
C LYS A 99 -52.03 -5.21 -52.56
N ALA A 100 -52.66 -6.36 -52.32
CA ALA A 100 -52.14 -7.36 -51.40
C ALA A 100 -50.82 -7.96 -51.91
N GLU A 101 -50.75 -8.35 -53.19
CA GLU A 101 -49.51 -8.83 -53.83
C GLU A 101 -48.38 -7.82 -53.74
N LEU A 102 -48.66 -6.55 -54.05
CA LEU A 102 -47.69 -5.48 -53.99
C LEU A 102 -47.18 -5.24 -52.56
N ARG A 103 -48.08 -5.25 -51.55
CA ARG A 103 -47.67 -5.16 -50.15
C ARG A 103 -46.82 -6.35 -49.74
N ARG A 104 -47.21 -7.56 -50.15
CA ARG A 104 -46.46 -8.78 -49.87
C ARG A 104 -45.05 -8.71 -50.45
N HIS A 105 -44.94 -8.30 -51.70
CA HIS A 105 -43.69 -8.11 -52.42
C HIS A 105 -42.76 -7.15 -51.67
N TYR A 106 -43.17 -5.89 -51.48
CA TYR A 106 -42.32 -4.88 -50.84
C TYR A 106 -41.95 -5.23 -49.40
N LEU A 107 -42.84 -5.88 -48.64
CA LEU A 107 -42.56 -6.26 -47.27
C LEU A 107 -41.53 -7.42 -47.23
N SER A 108 -41.68 -8.42 -48.11
CA SER A 108 -40.70 -9.51 -48.23
C SER A 108 -39.32 -9.02 -48.67
N GLU A 109 -39.26 -8.10 -49.64
CA GLU A 109 -38.02 -7.48 -50.08
C GLU A 109 -37.39 -6.62 -48.99
N ALA A 110 -38.20 -5.83 -48.25
CA ALA A 110 -37.70 -4.99 -47.17
C ALA A 110 -37.02 -5.82 -46.08
N PHE A 111 -37.54 -7.00 -45.73
CA PHE A 111 -36.90 -7.87 -44.75
C PHE A 111 -35.61 -8.50 -45.25
N ARG A 112 -35.58 -8.99 -46.49
CA ARG A 112 -34.36 -9.56 -47.10
C ARG A 112 -33.26 -8.51 -47.25
N ASN A 113 -33.62 -7.33 -47.75
CA ASN A 113 -32.68 -6.22 -47.95
C ASN A 113 -32.13 -5.70 -46.62
N GLU A 114 -32.95 -5.64 -45.56
CA GLU A 114 -32.47 -5.21 -44.24
C GLU A 114 -31.51 -6.25 -43.63
N GLU A 115 -31.78 -7.55 -43.78
CA GLU A 115 -30.86 -8.59 -43.34
C GLU A 115 -29.50 -8.48 -44.07
N GLU A 116 -29.51 -8.34 -45.39
CA GLU A 116 -28.29 -8.14 -46.18
C GLU A 116 -27.54 -6.87 -45.77
N ARG A 117 -28.27 -5.78 -45.53
CA ARG A 117 -27.68 -4.51 -45.09
C ARG A 117 -26.96 -4.68 -43.74
N LEU A 118 -27.58 -5.36 -42.78
CA LEU A 118 -26.99 -5.62 -41.47
C LEU A 118 -25.72 -6.47 -41.57
N LEU A 119 -25.73 -7.50 -42.42
CA LEU A 119 -24.54 -8.33 -42.66
C LEU A 119 -23.42 -7.52 -43.33
N ARG A 120 -23.74 -6.66 -44.31
CA ARG A 120 -22.76 -5.76 -44.92
C ARG A 120 -22.18 -4.77 -43.92
N GLU A 121 -23.01 -4.20 -43.05
CA GLU A 121 -22.57 -3.27 -42.01
C GLU A 121 -21.59 -3.94 -41.05
N GLU A 122 -21.89 -5.16 -40.60
CA GLU A 122 -20.99 -5.95 -39.76
C GLU A 122 -19.63 -6.22 -40.44
N GLN A 123 -19.65 -6.63 -41.71
CA GLN A 123 -18.43 -6.83 -42.49
C GLN A 123 -17.61 -5.54 -42.63
N MET A 124 -18.27 -4.40 -42.84
CA MET A 124 -17.60 -3.11 -42.94
C MET A 124 -16.98 -2.68 -41.60
N LEU A 125 -17.66 -2.95 -40.48
CA LEU A 125 -17.11 -2.70 -39.15
C LEU A 125 -15.87 -3.56 -38.88
N LYS A 126 -15.94 -4.87 -39.15
CA LYS A 126 -14.78 -5.78 -39.00
C LYS A 126 -13.59 -5.33 -39.83
N LYS A 127 -13.82 -4.97 -41.10
CA LYS A 127 -12.75 -4.43 -41.97
C LYS A 127 -12.17 -3.13 -41.42
N LYS A 128 -13.02 -2.24 -40.89
CA LYS A 128 -12.55 -0.98 -40.29
C LYS A 128 -11.71 -1.24 -39.04
N GLU A 129 -12.11 -2.15 -38.18
CA GLU A 129 -11.35 -2.53 -36.98
C GLU A 129 -9.98 -3.09 -37.35
N GLN A 130 -9.93 -4.03 -38.30
CA GLN A 130 -8.66 -4.58 -38.82
C GLN A 130 -7.76 -3.48 -39.40
N MET A 131 -8.30 -2.59 -40.22
CA MET A 131 -7.54 -1.47 -40.78
C MET A 131 -7.00 -0.53 -39.70
N MET A 132 -7.78 -0.27 -38.64
CA MET A 132 -7.33 0.56 -37.52
C MET A 132 -6.24 -0.13 -36.69
N GLU A 133 -6.34 -1.44 -36.48
CA GLU A 133 -5.32 -2.23 -35.80
C GLU A 133 -4.02 -2.30 -36.61
N GLU A 134 -4.12 -2.48 -37.92
CA GLU A 134 -2.97 -2.42 -38.84
C GLU A 134 -2.32 -1.03 -38.87
N GLN A 135 -3.12 0.04 -38.86
CA GLN A 135 -2.59 1.40 -38.78
C GLN A 135 -1.85 1.63 -37.46
N ARG A 136 -2.43 1.22 -36.33
CA ARG A 136 -1.79 1.32 -35.02
C ARG A 136 -0.51 0.51 -34.94
N SER A 137 -0.51 -0.72 -35.45
CA SER A 137 0.70 -1.56 -35.43
C SER A 137 1.80 -0.99 -36.32
N ARG A 138 1.45 -0.42 -37.47
CA ARG A 138 2.40 0.31 -38.33
C ARG A 138 2.94 1.57 -37.66
N GLU A 139 2.08 2.34 -36.99
CA GLU A 139 2.50 3.52 -36.23
C GLU A 139 3.46 3.15 -35.10
N VAL A 140 3.15 2.12 -34.31
CA VAL A 140 4.05 1.59 -33.27
C VAL A 140 5.36 1.12 -33.88
N ALA A 141 5.33 0.35 -34.98
CA ALA A 141 6.54 -0.11 -35.64
C ALA A 141 7.40 1.04 -36.21
N LEU A 142 6.79 2.14 -36.65
CA LEU A 142 7.51 3.35 -37.08
C LEU A 142 8.11 4.12 -35.91
N LEU A 143 7.48 4.07 -34.73
CA LEU A 143 8.02 4.67 -33.50
C LEU A 143 9.18 3.85 -32.94
N ASP A 144 9.11 2.52 -33.02
CA ASP A 144 10.14 1.59 -32.53
C ASP A 144 11.40 1.55 -33.42
N GLN A 145 11.34 2.10 -34.64
CA GLN A 145 12.53 2.22 -35.49
C GLN A 145 13.53 3.20 -34.89
N ILE A 146 14.76 2.73 -34.66
CA ILE A 146 15.88 3.53 -34.16
C ILE A 146 16.19 4.62 -35.18
N LYS A 147 16.08 5.89 -34.77
CA LYS A 147 16.36 7.07 -35.59
C LYS A 147 17.78 7.55 -35.36
N SER A 148 18.41 8.12 -36.38
CA SER A 148 19.73 8.77 -36.23
C SER A 148 19.71 9.92 -35.22
N SER A 149 18.56 10.57 -35.03
CA SER A 149 18.36 11.62 -34.03
C SER A 149 18.28 11.09 -32.60
N ASP A 150 18.10 9.79 -32.37
CA ASP A 150 17.95 9.21 -31.02
C ASP A 150 19.23 9.36 -30.19
N LEU A 151 20.39 9.30 -30.85
CA LEU A 151 21.71 9.54 -30.24
C LEU A 151 21.90 10.98 -29.74
N THR A 152 21.05 11.93 -30.15
CA THR A 152 21.09 13.31 -29.63
C THR A 152 20.27 13.49 -28.35
N VAL A 153 19.41 12.52 -28.02
CA VAL A 153 18.65 12.51 -26.77
C VAL A 153 19.55 11.88 -25.69
N PRO A 154 19.77 12.54 -24.53
CA PRO A 154 20.59 11.96 -23.47
C PRO A 154 19.91 10.70 -22.91
N THR A 155 20.61 9.57 -22.93
CA THR A 155 20.11 8.30 -22.40
C THR A 155 20.63 8.05 -20.99
N LEU A 156 19.76 7.56 -20.11
CA LEU A 156 20.09 7.10 -18.75
C LEU A 156 19.69 5.63 -18.57
N GLU A 157 19.90 4.82 -19.60
CA GLU A 157 19.47 3.41 -19.68
C GLU A 157 19.86 2.62 -18.44
N ARG A 158 21.14 2.68 -18.04
CA ARG A 158 21.63 1.95 -16.87
C ARG A 158 20.88 2.32 -15.57
N ILE A 159 20.51 3.59 -15.39
CA ILE A 159 19.78 4.04 -14.19
C ILE A 159 18.31 3.59 -14.24
N LEU A 160 17.72 3.55 -15.44
CA LEU A 160 16.34 3.10 -15.65
C LEU A 160 16.20 1.57 -15.53
N ASP A 161 17.23 0.83 -15.93
CA ASP A 161 17.29 -0.63 -15.84
C ASP A 161 17.53 -1.11 -14.41
N GLU A 162 18.16 -0.29 -13.57
CA GLU A 162 18.36 -0.61 -12.16
C GLU A 162 17.02 -0.60 -11.40
N PRO A 163 16.73 -1.65 -10.61
CA PRO A 163 15.50 -1.68 -9.82
C PRO A 163 15.52 -0.56 -8.78
N LEU A 164 14.43 0.23 -8.72
CA LEU A 164 14.27 1.34 -7.76
C LEU A 164 14.58 0.96 -6.32
N MET A 165 14.37 -0.31 -5.95
CA MET A 165 14.75 -0.84 -4.65
C MET A 165 15.36 -2.23 -4.77
N ARG A 166 16.57 -2.40 -4.21
CA ARG A 166 17.14 -3.72 -3.94
C ARG A 166 16.42 -4.37 -2.75
N ARG A 167 15.86 -5.55 -2.95
CA ARG A 167 15.33 -6.36 -1.84
C ARG A 167 16.49 -6.90 -1.01
N ARG A 168 16.39 -6.79 0.32
CA ARG A 168 17.39 -7.37 1.23
C ARG A 168 17.42 -8.89 1.10
N THR A 169 18.62 -9.48 1.17
CA THR A 169 18.79 -10.94 1.27
C THR A 169 18.28 -11.45 2.62
N LYS A 170 18.11 -12.78 2.76
CA LYS A 170 17.68 -13.36 4.04
C LYS A 170 18.72 -13.09 5.13
N ASP A 171 19.99 -13.29 4.83
CA ASP A 171 21.11 -13.07 5.74
C ASP A 171 21.19 -11.60 6.20
N GLU A 172 20.96 -10.65 5.30
CA GLU A 172 20.92 -9.21 5.64
C GLU A 172 19.75 -8.89 6.59
N LYS A 173 18.60 -9.53 6.41
CA LYS A 173 17.44 -9.35 7.31
C LYS A 173 17.74 -9.94 8.69
N GLU A 174 18.32 -11.13 8.73
CA GLU A 174 18.69 -11.80 9.98
C GLU A 174 19.72 -10.97 10.76
N LEU A 175 20.77 -10.48 10.10
CA LEU A 175 21.78 -9.61 10.70
C LEU A 175 21.15 -8.32 11.24
N LEU A 176 20.27 -7.70 10.47
CA LEU A 176 19.56 -6.48 10.88
C LEU A 176 18.68 -6.75 12.11
N ASP A 177 17.95 -7.86 12.14
CA ASP A 177 17.12 -8.24 13.28
C ASP A 177 17.97 -8.56 14.52
N MET A 178 19.15 -9.17 14.35
CA MET A 178 20.10 -9.36 15.44
C MET A 178 20.61 -8.03 15.99
N LYS A 179 20.96 -7.06 15.13
CA LYS A 179 21.33 -5.70 15.56
C LYS A 179 20.19 -5.00 16.32
N ARG A 180 18.95 -5.11 15.83
CA ARG A 180 17.77 -4.57 16.52
C ARG A 180 17.55 -5.20 17.89
N LYS A 181 17.66 -6.54 17.99
CA LYS A 181 17.53 -7.27 19.25
C LYS A 181 18.64 -6.86 20.22
N HIS A 182 19.88 -6.72 19.75
CA HIS A 182 21.00 -6.26 20.56
C HIS A 182 20.75 -4.85 21.10
N ASN A 183 20.38 -3.89 20.25
CA ASN A 183 20.10 -2.52 20.67
C ASN A 183 18.97 -2.45 21.71
N ARG A 184 17.91 -3.25 21.54
CA ARG A 184 16.83 -3.33 22.53
C ARG A 184 17.32 -3.87 23.87
N LYS A 185 18.04 -4.99 23.87
CA LYS A 185 18.61 -5.59 25.09
C LYS A 185 19.58 -4.64 25.79
N LEU A 186 20.39 -3.90 25.03
CA LEU A 186 21.32 -2.91 25.55
C LEU A 186 20.58 -1.77 26.26
N MET A 187 19.50 -1.25 25.67
CA MET A 187 18.68 -0.22 26.32
C MET A 187 17.99 -0.74 27.58
N GLU A 188 17.44 -1.95 27.54
CA GLU A 188 16.87 -2.60 28.73
C GLU A 188 17.91 -2.79 29.84
N PHE A 189 19.12 -3.19 29.47
CA PHE A 189 20.24 -3.36 30.39
C PHE A 189 20.64 -2.04 31.04
N LYS A 190 20.86 -0.98 30.26
CA LYS A 190 21.15 0.37 30.79
C LYS A 190 20.05 0.89 31.72
N ASN A 191 18.79 0.65 31.38
CA ASN A 191 17.68 1.03 32.23
C ASN A 191 17.67 0.27 33.57
N LYS A 192 18.10 -1.01 33.57
CA LYS A 192 18.27 -1.78 34.80
C LYS A 192 19.45 -1.27 35.61
N GLU A 193 20.59 -0.95 34.97
CA GLU A 193 21.74 -0.35 35.64
C GLU A 193 21.35 0.96 36.34
N ASN A 194 20.68 1.88 35.64
CA ASN A 194 20.21 3.14 36.24
C ASN A 194 19.23 2.92 37.41
N LYS A 195 18.41 1.86 37.35
CA LYS A 195 17.51 1.51 38.47
C LYS A 195 18.30 0.96 39.66
N LEU A 196 19.33 0.16 39.42
CA LEU A 196 20.20 -0.37 40.46
C LEU A 196 21.01 0.74 41.11
N GLU A 197 21.55 1.68 40.33
CA GLU A 197 22.23 2.87 40.85
C GLU A 197 21.31 3.68 41.77
N LYS A 198 20.07 3.94 41.34
CA LYS A 198 19.06 4.61 42.18
C LYS A 198 18.75 3.84 43.46
N LEU A 199 18.71 2.51 43.40
CA LEU A 199 18.48 1.66 44.56
C LEU A 199 19.65 1.78 45.54
N VAL A 200 20.89 1.71 45.05
CA VAL A 200 22.09 1.91 45.88
C VAL A 200 22.07 3.29 46.54
N ASN A 201 21.75 4.34 45.78
CA ASN A 201 21.61 5.68 46.35
C ASN A 201 20.51 5.75 47.42
N LEU A 202 19.37 5.09 47.19
CA LEU A 202 18.30 5.00 48.19
C LEU A 202 18.76 4.27 49.44
N TYR A 203 19.55 3.19 49.30
CA TYR A 203 20.13 2.46 50.42
C TYR A 203 21.04 3.36 51.26
N HIS A 204 21.88 4.18 50.63
CA HIS A 204 22.71 5.14 51.36
C HIS A 204 21.90 6.23 52.09
N VAL A 205 20.78 6.67 51.52
CA VAL A 205 19.88 7.64 52.17
C VAL A 205 18.97 6.97 53.21
N SER A 206 18.88 5.64 53.23
CA SER A 206 17.91 4.93 54.08
C SER A 206 18.15 5.12 55.58
N ASP A 207 19.37 5.46 55.99
CA ASP A 207 19.70 5.78 57.38
C ASP A 207 19.03 7.07 57.87
N GLU A 208 18.69 7.98 56.95
CA GLU A 208 17.93 9.21 57.27
C GLU A 208 16.42 8.99 57.30
N PHE A 209 15.93 7.85 56.78
CA PHE A 209 14.50 7.57 56.73
C PHE A 209 13.96 7.18 58.10
N ILE A 210 12.84 7.82 58.44
CA ILE A 210 12.11 7.55 59.67
C ILE A 210 11.18 6.36 59.41
N VAL A 211 11.48 5.21 60.01
CA VAL A 211 10.66 3.99 59.88
C VAL A 211 9.90 3.70 61.16
N THR A 212 10.48 4.02 62.32
CA THR A 212 9.90 3.73 63.64
C THR A 212 9.43 4.99 64.35
N GLU A 213 8.44 4.85 65.24
CA GLU A 213 7.90 5.97 66.03
C GLU A 213 8.97 6.66 66.90
N LYS A 214 9.98 5.90 67.37
CA LYS A 214 11.10 6.44 68.15
C LYS A 214 11.98 7.38 67.32
N GLN A 215 12.30 6.99 66.09
CA GLN A 215 13.05 7.83 65.15
C GLN A 215 12.25 9.09 64.78
N LEU A 216 10.93 8.98 64.71
CA LEU A 216 10.05 10.12 64.44
C LEU A 216 10.13 11.14 65.56
N LEU A 217 10.00 10.72 66.81
CA LEU A 217 10.06 11.61 67.96
C LEU A 217 11.43 12.31 68.06
N GLN A 218 12.52 11.57 67.84
CA GLN A 218 13.88 12.12 67.80
C GLN A 218 14.05 13.16 66.68
N LYS A 219 13.59 12.87 65.46
CA LYS A 219 13.72 13.82 64.34
C LYS A 219 12.80 15.03 64.48
N VAL A 220 11.63 14.88 65.10
CA VAL A 220 10.74 16.00 65.44
C VAL A 220 11.42 16.89 66.46
N GLU A 221 11.96 16.33 67.54
CA GLU A 221 12.73 17.10 68.53
C GLU A 221 13.94 17.79 67.88
N GLU A 222 14.72 17.12 67.04
CA GLU A 222 15.82 17.74 66.30
C GLU A 222 15.37 18.88 65.36
N ALA A 223 14.23 18.72 64.68
CA ALA A 223 13.74 19.72 63.73
C ALA A 223 13.16 20.96 64.43
N PHE A 224 12.43 20.78 65.54
CA PHE A 224 11.81 21.86 66.29
C PHE A 224 12.77 22.52 67.30
N ASN A 225 13.73 21.78 67.88
CA ASN A 225 14.76 22.38 68.74
C ASN A 225 15.78 23.22 67.92
N ASN A 226 15.86 23.00 66.61
CA ASN A 226 16.66 23.81 65.68
C ASN A 226 15.90 25.00 65.08
N GLU A 227 14.85 25.52 65.74
CA GLU A 227 14.08 26.75 65.35
C GLU A 227 14.92 28.06 65.38
N GLY A 228 16.24 27.99 65.28
CA GLY A 228 17.13 29.11 64.97
C GLY A 228 17.26 29.30 63.46
N SER A 229 16.70 30.40 62.96
CA SER A 229 16.62 30.89 61.57
C SER A 229 17.91 31.02 60.73
N ASP A 230 18.99 30.31 61.05
CA ASP A 230 20.28 30.41 60.33
C ASP A 230 20.41 29.44 59.17
N VAL A 231 19.72 28.29 59.21
CA VAL A 231 19.75 27.31 58.11
C VAL A 231 18.97 27.82 56.88
N LEU A 232 17.89 28.60 57.07
CA LEU A 232 17.11 29.18 55.97
C LEU A 232 17.78 30.42 55.35
N ARG A 233 18.43 31.26 56.17
CA ARG A 233 19.17 32.45 55.69
C ARG A 233 20.46 32.08 54.94
N THR A 234 21.18 31.08 55.41
CA THR A 234 22.35 30.56 54.68
C THR A 234 21.95 29.80 53.42
N LYS A 235 20.79 29.13 53.38
CA LYS A 235 20.32 28.37 52.20
C LYS A 235 19.90 29.24 51.01
N LEU A 236 19.44 30.47 51.24
CA LEU A 236 19.00 31.39 50.19
C LEU A 236 20.09 32.36 49.70
N GLY A 237 21.21 32.52 50.42
CA GLY A 237 22.21 33.57 50.19
C GLY A 237 23.47 33.20 49.40
N MET A 238 23.63 31.98 48.87
CA MET A 238 24.88 31.52 48.24
C MET A 238 24.62 30.88 46.87
N GLY A 239 24.27 31.70 45.88
CA GLY A 239 23.82 31.25 44.56
C GLY A 239 24.91 30.75 43.60
N ILE A 240 26.20 31.04 43.82
CA ILE A 240 27.29 30.71 42.87
C ILE A 240 28.36 29.79 43.47
N SER A 241 28.74 29.97 44.74
CA SER A 241 29.73 29.13 45.42
C SER A 241 29.23 27.71 45.73
N ARG A 242 27.94 27.53 46.02
CA ARG A 242 27.33 26.20 46.18
C ARG A 242 27.20 25.45 44.87
N ILE A 243 27.00 26.14 43.75
CA ILE A 243 26.96 25.50 42.43
C ILE A 243 28.35 24.94 42.11
N ARG A 244 29.42 25.69 42.37
CA ARG A 244 30.80 25.17 42.22
C ARG A 244 31.09 23.99 43.14
N SER A 245 30.85 24.11 44.45
CA SER A 245 31.11 23.03 45.40
C SER A 245 30.26 21.77 45.16
N ARG A 246 28.98 21.91 44.77
CA ARG A 246 28.14 20.77 44.37
C ARG A 246 28.60 20.15 43.06
N ASN A 247 29.01 20.97 42.09
CA ASN A 247 29.54 20.45 40.82
C ASN A 247 30.88 19.75 41.03
N GLU A 248 31.77 20.27 41.88
CA GLU A 248 33.03 19.64 42.24
C GLU A 248 32.81 18.30 42.95
N GLY A 249 31.88 18.23 43.91
CA GLY A 249 31.46 16.98 44.54
C GLY A 249 30.91 15.98 43.52
N ASN A 250 29.97 16.40 42.67
CA ASN A 250 29.40 15.53 41.64
C ASN A 250 30.43 15.07 40.58
N ILE A 251 31.42 15.92 40.25
CA ILE A 251 32.50 15.57 39.32
C ILE A 251 33.47 14.59 39.99
N GLY A 252 33.85 14.83 41.25
CA GLY A 252 34.68 13.90 42.03
C GLY A 252 34.02 12.54 42.18
N ASP A 253 32.73 12.54 42.52
CA ASP A 253 31.89 11.35 42.61
C ASP A 253 31.84 10.58 41.28
N ALA A 254 31.66 11.28 40.16
CA ALA A 254 31.64 10.66 38.83
C ALA A 254 33.02 10.10 38.39
N LEU A 255 34.13 10.72 38.80
CA LEU A 255 35.48 10.29 38.46
C LEU A 255 35.96 9.10 39.29
N PHE A 256 35.62 9.08 40.59
CA PHE A 256 36.02 8.02 41.51
C PHE A 256 34.95 6.96 41.74
N GLY A 257 33.78 7.10 41.10
CA GLY A 257 32.66 6.16 41.25
C GLY A 257 32.08 6.14 42.67
N THR A 258 32.13 7.26 43.39
CA THR A 258 31.59 7.44 44.75
C THR A 258 30.31 8.28 44.73
N VAL A 259 29.58 8.36 45.85
CA VAL A 259 28.32 9.11 45.96
C VAL A 259 28.36 9.95 47.23
N GLY A 260 27.88 11.20 47.14
CA GLY A 260 27.74 12.09 48.29
C GLY A 260 29.02 12.85 48.63
N GLY A 261 29.85 13.17 47.64
CA GLY A 261 31.14 13.85 47.86
C GLY A 261 32.23 12.93 48.41
N GLY A 262 32.17 11.63 48.10
CA GLY A 262 33.13 10.62 48.56
C GLY A 262 32.78 9.88 49.86
N GLU A 263 31.63 10.16 50.48
CA GLU A 263 31.22 9.51 51.74
C GLU A 263 30.75 8.06 51.53
N TYR A 264 30.10 7.77 50.40
CA TYR A 264 29.55 6.46 50.10
C TYR A 264 30.13 5.85 48.81
N ILE A 265 30.23 4.53 48.79
CA ILE A 265 30.72 3.77 47.64
C ILE A 265 29.63 3.74 46.56
N GLY A 266 29.93 4.22 45.36
CA GLY A 266 28.96 4.24 44.27
C GLY A 266 28.82 2.90 43.54
N PHE A 267 27.75 2.81 42.74
CA PHE A 267 27.43 1.63 41.95
C PHE A 267 28.57 1.18 40.99
N PRO A 268 29.33 2.07 40.32
CA PRO A 268 30.42 1.65 39.44
C PRO A 268 31.49 0.80 40.17
N LEU A 269 31.91 1.21 41.36
CA LEU A 269 32.92 0.49 42.14
C LEU A 269 32.41 -0.87 42.64
N ILE A 270 31.14 -0.95 43.04
CA ILE A 270 30.49 -2.21 43.43
C ILE A 270 30.42 -3.16 42.22
N LYS A 271 30.06 -2.64 41.05
CA LYS A 271 29.98 -3.41 39.81
C LYS A 271 31.34 -3.98 39.43
N GLU A 272 32.40 -3.18 39.45
CA GLU A 272 33.77 -3.59 39.12
C GLU A 272 34.34 -4.60 40.14
N TYR A 273 33.99 -4.46 41.42
CA TYR A 273 34.35 -5.42 42.44
C TYR A 273 33.67 -6.79 42.23
N LEU A 274 32.38 -6.78 41.88
CA LEU A 274 31.60 -7.99 41.61
C LEU A 274 31.98 -8.66 40.27
N SER A 275 32.37 -7.87 39.26
CA SER A 275 32.81 -8.40 37.97
C SER A 275 34.19 -9.07 38.04
N GLY A 276 34.99 -8.74 39.06
CA GLY A 276 36.36 -9.23 39.21
C GLY A 276 37.37 -8.51 38.31
N GLU A 277 36.91 -7.59 37.46
CA GLU A 277 37.73 -6.83 36.51
C GLU A 277 38.84 -6.04 37.23
N MET A 278 38.59 -5.53 38.44
CA MET A 278 39.62 -4.86 39.24
C MET A 278 40.77 -5.78 39.65
N LYS A 279 40.48 -7.05 39.95
CA LYS A 279 41.51 -8.03 40.37
C LYS A 279 42.38 -8.42 39.19
N ASP A 280 41.75 -8.65 38.04
CA ASP A 280 42.45 -8.99 36.80
C ASP A 280 43.33 -7.80 36.35
N PHE A 281 42.78 -6.58 36.40
CA PHE A 281 43.55 -5.37 36.12
C PHE A 281 44.72 -5.16 37.10
N ALA A 282 44.52 -5.37 38.40
CA ALA A 282 45.58 -5.25 39.39
C ALA A 282 46.70 -6.28 39.14
N GLN A 283 46.35 -7.52 38.79
CA GLN A 283 47.33 -8.55 38.43
C GLN A 283 48.10 -8.20 37.14
N GLU A 284 47.43 -7.65 36.13
CA GLU A 284 48.10 -7.16 34.91
C GLU A 284 49.06 -5.99 35.19
N VAL A 285 48.67 -5.05 36.04
CA VAL A 285 49.51 -3.91 36.43
C VAL A 285 50.70 -4.36 37.29
N GLU A 286 50.49 -5.30 38.21
CA GLU A 286 51.58 -5.92 38.97
C GLU A 286 52.54 -6.69 38.06
N ALA A 287 52.03 -7.45 37.08
CA ALA A 287 52.87 -8.15 36.11
C ALA A 287 53.69 -7.16 35.26
N ARG A 288 53.07 -6.09 34.75
CA ARG A 288 53.77 -5.05 33.97
C ARG A 288 54.78 -4.26 34.81
N SER A 289 54.45 -3.92 36.05
CA SER A 289 55.39 -3.21 36.93
C SER A 289 56.58 -4.08 37.32
N LYS A 290 56.39 -5.39 37.53
CA LYS A 290 57.48 -6.35 37.72
C LYS A 290 58.36 -6.44 36.47
N GLN A 291 57.77 -6.54 35.28
CA GLN A 291 58.52 -6.53 34.01
C GLN A 291 59.37 -5.26 33.85
N ILE A 292 58.80 -4.07 34.08
CA ILE A 292 59.53 -2.79 34.00
C ILE A 292 60.67 -2.72 35.04
N MET A 293 60.45 -3.27 36.24
CA MET A 293 61.49 -3.31 37.28
C MET A 293 62.60 -4.31 36.96
N GLU A 294 62.30 -5.42 36.31
CA GLU A 294 63.28 -6.39 35.81
C GLU A 294 64.10 -5.80 34.65
N GLU A 295 63.44 -5.11 33.71
CA GLU A 295 64.11 -4.36 32.64
C GLU A 295 65.08 -3.31 33.20
N LYS A 296 64.65 -2.51 34.18
CA LYS A 296 65.52 -1.51 34.83
C LYS A 296 66.68 -2.12 35.60
N LYS A 297 66.50 -3.30 36.20
CA LYS A 297 67.60 -4.02 36.88
C LYS A 297 68.62 -4.52 35.87
N ASN A 298 68.16 -5.12 34.78
CA ASN A 298 69.02 -5.58 33.68
C ASN A 298 69.79 -4.41 33.02
N ASP A 299 69.15 -3.25 32.86
CA ASP A 299 69.78 -2.03 32.36
C ASP A 299 70.82 -1.45 33.35
N SER A 300 70.57 -1.56 34.66
CA SER A 300 71.54 -1.12 35.68
C SER A 300 72.74 -2.05 35.83
N GLU A 301 72.56 -3.36 35.59
CA GLU A 301 73.63 -4.36 35.60
C GLU A 301 74.48 -4.34 34.32
N THR A 302 74.00 -3.75 33.22
CA THR A 302 74.75 -3.59 31.96
C THR A 302 75.61 -2.31 31.89
N ILE A 303 75.51 -1.41 32.87
CA ILE A 303 76.24 -0.13 32.92
C ILE A 303 77.44 -0.16 33.90
N LEU A 304 77.59 -1.21 34.71
CA LEU A 304 78.77 -1.49 35.55
C LEU A 304 79.69 -2.54 34.90
#